data_AF-A0A0F4IC57-F1
#
_entry.id   AF-A0A0F4IC57-F1
#
_cell.length_a   1.000
_cell.length_b   1.000
_cell.length_c   1.000
_cell.angle_alpha   90.00
_cell.angle_beta   90.00
_cell.angle_gamma   90.00
#
_symmetry.space_group_name_H-M   'P 1'
#
loop_
_entity.id
_entity.type
_entity.pdbx_description
1 polymer ?
#
loop_
_entity_poly.entity_id
_entity_poly.type
_entity_poly.pdbx_seq_one_letter_code
_entity_poly.pdbx_strand_id
1 'polypeptide(L)'
;LSGPGSAHEAAGRDLLMEHGFAPRLARFAATHASWDSPDVTIEELLVSTADKVWKDKRVPDLEDRLVQALATATGREPWEEYLALDDLLTRLGADAAHRLAFQAAFPVNQ
;
A
#
# COMPACT_ATOMS: atom_id res chain seq x y z
N LEU A 1 -19.39 11.65 -0.40
CA LEU A 1 -19.37 10.29 -0.99
C LEU A 1 -20.16 9.39 -0.07
N SER A 2 -21.43 9.17 -0.37
CA SER A 2 -22.35 8.36 0.45
C SER A 2 -22.43 6.95 -0.14
N GLY A 3 -21.70 6.00 0.46
CA GLY A 3 -21.64 4.60 0.05
C GLY A 3 -20.71 3.78 0.96
N PRO A 4 -20.72 2.44 0.85
CA PRO A 4 -19.81 1.58 1.61
C PRO A 4 -18.36 2.00 1.39
N GLY A 5 -17.52 1.85 2.41
CA GLY A 5 -16.09 2.18 2.33
C GLY A 5 -15.45 1.64 1.05
N SER A 6 -15.73 0.41 0.62
CA SER A 6 -15.16 -0.21 -0.59
C SER A 6 -15.53 0.46 -1.92
N ALA A 7 -16.55 1.32 -2.00
CA ALA A 7 -16.91 2.00 -3.24
C ALA A 7 -15.83 3.01 -3.69
N HIS A 8 -14.97 3.47 -2.78
CA HIS A 8 -13.90 4.42 -3.09
C HIS A 8 -12.81 3.83 -3.98
N GLU A 9 -12.62 2.51 -3.98
CA GLU A 9 -11.54 1.82 -4.69
C GLU A 9 -11.74 1.94 -6.22
N ALA A 10 -12.90 1.50 -6.71
CA ALA A 10 -13.25 1.64 -8.13
C ALA A 10 -13.40 3.12 -8.54
N ALA A 11 -14.05 3.93 -7.69
CA ALA A 11 -14.23 5.36 -7.96
C ALA A 11 -12.90 6.13 -8.03
N GLY A 12 -11.93 5.78 -7.20
CA GLY A 12 -10.59 6.38 -7.22
C GLY A 12 -9.83 6.07 -8.50
N ARG A 13 -9.92 4.82 -9.00
CA ARG A 13 -9.35 4.46 -10.30
C ARG A 13 -9.99 5.26 -11.43
N ASP A 14 -11.32 5.32 -11.46
CA ASP A 14 -12.07 6.00 -12.53
C ASP A 14 -11.76 7.50 -12.53
N LEU A 15 -11.73 8.13 -11.35
CA LEU A 15 -11.30 9.51 -11.17
C LEU A 15 -9.90 9.78 -11.74
N LEU A 16 -8.91 8.92 -11.44
CA LEU A 16 -7.56 9.07 -11.96
C LEU A 16 -7.53 8.97 -13.50
N MET A 17 -8.28 8.03 -14.08
CA MET A 17 -8.36 7.90 -15.54
C MET A 17 -9.01 9.12 -16.19
N GLU A 18 -10.07 9.67 -15.61
CA GLU A 18 -10.72 10.91 -16.07
C GLU A 18 -9.76 12.11 -16.06
N HIS A 19 -8.78 12.11 -15.15
CA HIS A 19 -7.74 13.14 -15.05
C HIS A 19 -6.48 12.82 -15.89
N GLY A 20 -6.54 11.82 -16.78
CA GLY A 20 -5.48 11.52 -17.75
C GLY A 20 -4.35 10.63 -17.22
N PHE A 21 -4.50 10.03 -16.04
CA PHE A 21 -3.51 9.05 -15.55
C PHE A 21 -3.60 7.76 -16.34
N ALA A 22 -2.44 7.17 -16.64
CA ALA A 22 -2.37 5.91 -17.38
C ALA A 22 -3.09 4.78 -16.62
N PRO A 23 -3.85 3.90 -17.31
CA PRO A 23 -4.60 2.81 -16.66
C PRO A 23 -3.72 1.91 -15.77
N ARG A 24 -2.47 1.66 -16.19
CA ARG A 24 -1.50 0.86 -15.42
C ARG A 24 -1.17 1.45 -14.04
N LEU A 25 -1.30 2.76 -13.87
CA LEU A 25 -1.09 3.45 -12.59
C LEU A 25 -2.39 3.61 -11.83
N ALA A 26 -3.47 3.98 -12.53
CA ALA A 26 -4.79 4.16 -11.92
C ALA A 26 -5.32 2.88 -11.26
N ARG A 27 -4.95 1.69 -11.78
CA ARG A 27 -5.39 0.40 -11.23
C ARG A 27 -5.13 0.25 -9.74
N PHE A 28 -4.02 0.80 -9.24
CA PHE A 28 -3.61 0.69 -7.84
C PHE A 28 -4.62 1.32 -6.86
N ALA A 29 -5.34 2.36 -7.29
CA ALA A 29 -6.43 2.92 -6.49
C ALA A 29 -7.54 1.88 -6.21
N ALA A 30 -7.73 0.93 -7.13
CA ALA A 30 -8.70 -0.15 -6.98
C ALA A 30 -8.13 -1.43 -6.34
N THR A 31 -6.82 -1.68 -6.45
CA THR A 31 -6.21 -2.98 -6.08
C THR A 31 -5.36 -2.95 -4.82
N HIS A 32 -5.03 -1.78 -4.25
CA HIS A 32 -4.13 -1.66 -3.10
C HIS A 32 -4.58 -2.46 -1.84
N ALA A 33 -5.85 -2.83 -1.73
CA ALA A 33 -6.36 -3.68 -0.65
C ALA A 33 -6.25 -5.19 -0.94
N SER A 34 -6.03 -5.59 -2.20
CA SER A 34 -6.07 -6.97 -2.69
C SER A 34 -4.68 -7.48 -3.10
N TRP A 35 -3.95 -8.02 -2.12
CA TRP A 35 -2.56 -8.50 -2.28
C TRP A 35 -2.40 -10.01 -2.09
N ASP A 36 -3.48 -10.72 -1.78
CA ASP A 36 -3.48 -12.15 -1.46
C ASP A 36 -3.62 -13.07 -2.68
N SER A 37 -3.94 -12.51 -3.85
CA SER A 37 -4.02 -13.22 -5.14
C SER A 37 -2.72 -13.94 -5.50
N PRO A 38 -2.78 -15.13 -6.14
CA PRO A 38 -1.60 -15.83 -6.64
C PRO A 38 -0.86 -15.07 -7.76
N ASP A 39 -1.55 -14.21 -8.51
CA ASP A 39 -0.99 -13.43 -9.63
C ASP A 39 -0.53 -12.02 -9.20
N VAL A 40 -0.39 -11.77 -7.89
CA VAL A 40 0.02 -10.47 -7.36
C VAL A 40 1.44 -10.13 -7.82
N THR A 41 1.64 -8.91 -8.34
CA THR A 41 2.96 -8.45 -8.78
C THR A 41 3.70 -7.77 -7.64
N ILE A 42 5.02 -7.60 -7.80
CA ILE A 42 5.83 -6.86 -6.81
C ILE A 42 5.32 -5.42 -6.62
N GLU A 43 4.83 -4.77 -7.69
CA GLU A 43 4.26 -3.43 -7.60
C GLU A 43 2.96 -3.38 -6.77
N GLU A 44 2.10 -4.39 -6.88
CA GLU A 44 0.90 -4.50 -6.04
C GLU A 44 1.29 -4.69 -4.57
N LEU A 45 2.28 -5.55 -4.28
CA LEU A 45 2.80 -5.75 -2.92
C LEU A 45 3.40 -4.46 -2.34
N LEU A 46 4.16 -3.70 -3.14
CA LEU A 46 4.75 -2.42 -2.73
C LEU A 46 3.66 -1.39 -2.41
N VAL A 47 2.65 -1.25 -3.27
CA VAL A 47 1.54 -0.30 -3.07
C VAL A 47 0.70 -0.70 -1.86
N SER A 48 0.37 -1.98 -1.72
CA SER A 48 -0.36 -2.48 -0.55
C SER A 48 0.41 -2.24 0.74
N THR A 49 1.73 -2.48 0.74
CA THR A 49 2.59 -2.23 1.91
C THR A 49 2.63 -0.75 2.25
N ALA A 50 2.71 0.13 1.24
CA ALA A 50 2.68 1.58 1.42
C ALA A 50 1.35 2.05 2.09
N ASP A 51 0.20 1.50 1.68
CA ASP A 51 -1.10 1.80 2.31
C ASP A 51 -1.12 1.39 3.80
N LYS A 52 -0.54 0.24 4.15
CA LYS A 52 -0.53 -0.22 5.56
C LYS A 52 0.44 0.59 6.41
N VAL A 53 1.68 0.78 5.94
CA VAL A 53 2.72 1.47 6.72
C VAL A 53 2.46 2.97 6.89
N TRP A 54 1.67 3.59 6.01
CA TRP A 54 1.29 5.00 6.16
C TRP A 54 0.69 5.31 7.55
N LYS A 55 -0.09 4.36 8.08
CA LYS A 55 -0.70 4.38 9.42
C LYS A 55 0.00 3.47 10.44
N ASP A 56 1.25 3.11 10.18
CA ASP A 56 2.06 2.18 10.99
C ASP A 56 1.40 0.80 11.20
N LYS A 57 0.59 0.36 10.24
CA LYS A 57 0.02 -1.00 10.27
C LYS A 57 1.03 -1.96 9.65
N ARG A 58 1.53 -2.90 10.47
CA ARG A 58 2.33 -4.05 10.02
C ARG A 58 1.43 -5.22 9.66
N VAL A 59 1.73 -5.90 8.56
CA VAL A 59 0.95 -7.06 8.06
C VAL A 59 1.94 -8.15 7.66
N PRO A 60 2.26 -9.10 8.56
CA PRO A 60 3.31 -10.08 8.33
C PRO A 60 3.18 -10.84 7.01
N ASP A 61 2.00 -11.38 6.68
CA ASP A 61 1.79 -12.13 5.44
C ASP A 61 2.05 -11.31 4.16
N LEU A 62 1.76 -10.01 4.19
CA LEU A 62 2.03 -9.09 3.08
C LEU A 62 3.54 -8.78 2.99
N GLU A 63 4.16 -8.53 4.14
CA GLU A 63 5.60 -8.25 4.25
C GLU A 63 6.43 -9.46 3.81
N ASP A 64 6.06 -10.67 4.21
CA ASP A 64 6.71 -11.92 3.80
C ASP A 64 6.64 -12.13 2.29
N ARG A 65 5.47 -11.90 1.68
CA ARG A 65 5.31 -11.97 0.21
C ARG A 65 6.20 -10.94 -0.49
N LEU A 66 6.29 -9.72 0.04
CA LEU A 66 7.14 -8.67 -0.52
C LEU A 66 8.63 -9.03 -0.39
N VAL A 67 9.05 -9.58 0.75
CA VAL A 67 10.43 -10.06 0.97
C VAL A 67 10.81 -11.14 -0.04
N GLN A 68 9.93 -12.13 -0.28
CA GLN A 68 10.20 -13.16 -1.28
C GLN A 68 10.28 -12.60 -2.71
N ALA A 69 9.40 -11.65 -3.04
CA ALA A 69 9.42 -10.98 -4.34
C ALA A 69 10.71 -10.15 -4.54
N LEU A 70 11.14 -9.43 -3.51
CA LEU A 70 12.39 -8.65 -3.53
C LEU A 70 13.61 -9.57 -3.66
N ALA A 71 13.72 -10.60 -2.83
CA ALA A 71 14.83 -11.56 -2.88
C ALA A 71 14.96 -12.20 -4.27
N THR A 72 13.83 -12.55 -4.89
CA THR A 72 13.80 -13.06 -6.27
C THR A 72 14.30 -12.03 -7.28
N ALA A 73 13.86 -10.78 -7.15
CA ALA A 73 14.22 -9.70 -8.07
C ALA A 73 15.67 -9.22 -7.94
N THR A 74 16.23 -9.25 -6.73
CA THR A 74 17.58 -8.76 -6.43
C THR A 74 18.63 -9.86 -6.43
N GLY A 75 18.22 -11.12 -6.31
CA GLY A 75 19.11 -12.26 -6.11
C GLY A 75 19.76 -12.31 -4.73
N ARG A 76 19.27 -11.53 -3.76
CA ARG A 76 19.74 -11.53 -2.37
C ARG A 76 19.02 -12.57 -1.53
N GLU A 77 19.58 -12.84 -0.36
CA GLU A 77 18.94 -13.76 0.59
C GLU A 77 17.69 -13.11 1.23
N PRO A 78 16.61 -13.87 1.48
CA PRO A 78 15.37 -13.32 2.06
C PRO A 78 15.56 -12.59 3.39
N TRP A 79 16.52 -13.02 4.22
CA TRP A 79 16.80 -12.37 5.50
C TRP A 79 17.44 -10.99 5.34
N GLU A 80 18.24 -10.76 4.29
CA GLU A 80 18.82 -9.44 3.99
C GLU A 80 17.74 -8.46 3.56
N GLU A 81 16.84 -8.90 2.68
CA GLU A 81 15.70 -8.09 2.23
C GLU A 81 14.71 -7.83 3.37
N TYR A 82 14.47 -8.81 4.25
CA TYR A 82 13.65 -8.62 5.44
C TYR A 82 14.22 -7.54 6.37
N LEU A 83 15.52 -7.60 6.71
CA LEU A 83 16.13 -6.59 7.59
C LEU A 83 16.04 -5.19 6.97
N ALA A 84 16.34 -5.06 5.68
CA ALA A 84 16.26 -3.79 4.98
C ALA A 84 14.81 -3.25 4.94
N LEU A 85 13.83 -4.12 4.71
CA LEU A 85 12.42 -3.77 4.70
C LEU A 85 11.94 -3.36 6.10
N ASP A 86 12.24 -4.14 7.14
CA ASP A 86 11.82 -3.85 8.52
C ASP A 86 12.37 -2.51 9.02
N ASP A 87 13.64 -2.25 8.75
CA ASP A 87 14.28 -0.96 9.06
C ASP A 87 13.58 0.20 8.36
N LEU A 88 13.19 0.03 7.09
CA LEU A 88 12.48 1.04 6.32
C LEU A 88 11.06 1.25 6.87
N LEU A 89 10.30 0.19 7.09
CA LEU A 89 8.93 0.26 7.58
C LEU A 89 8.86 0.87 8.98
N THR A 90 9.82 0.53 9.85
CA THR A 90 9.96 1.13 11.20
C THR A 90 10.17 2.64 11.12
N ARG A 91 11.06 3.11 10.23
CA ARG A 91 11.28 4.56 10.04
C ARG A 91 10.05 5.27 9.48
N LEU A 92 9.34 4.66 8.53
CA LEU A 92 8.13 5.24 7.95
C LEU A 92 6.99 5.29 8.98
N GLY A 93 6.85 4.23 9.79
CA GLY A 93 5.84 4.08 10.84
C GLY A 93 5.99 5.08 11.99
N ALA A 94 7.22 5.49 12.33
CA ALA A 94 7.50 6.40 13.44
C ALA A 94 6.72 7.73 13.41
N ASP A 95 6.36 8.20 12.21
CA ASP A 95 5.62 9.47 12.02
C ASP A 95 4.12 9.28 11.73
N ALA A 96 3.61 8.03 11.78
CA ALA A 96 2.20 7.75 11.50
C ALA A 96 1.25 8.46 12.46
N ALA A 97 1.60 8.56 13.75
CA ALA A 97 0.78 9.26 14.74
C ALA A 97 0.55 10.73 14.36
N HIS A 98 1.57 11.44 13.86
CA HIS A 98 1.41 12.82 13.40
C HIS A 98 0.53 12.92 12.15
N ARG A 99 0.71 12.02 11.18
CA ARG A 99 -0.12 11.98 9.96
C ARG A 99 -1.60 11.74 10.29
N LEU A 100 -1.87 10.81 11.22
CA LEU A 100 -3.23 10.52 11.69
C LEU A 100 -3.82 11.69 12.49
N ALA A 101 -3.04 12.34 13.34
CA ALA A 101 -3.48 13.54 14.06
C ALA A 101 -3.81 14.69 13.10
N PHE A 102 -2.99 14.90 12.06
CA PHE A 102 -3.26 15.86 11.01
C PHE A 102 -4.55 15.51 10.26
N GLN A 103 -4.73 14.26 9.82
CA GLN A 103 -5.96 13.82 9.14
C GLN A 103 -7.20 14.05 10.02
N ALA A 104 -7.13 13.72 11.31
CA ALA A 104 -8.23 13.88 12.25
C ALA A 104 -8.62 15.36 12.49
N ALA A 105 -7.71 16.30 12.25
CA ALA A 105 -7.99 17.74 12.33
C ALA A 105 -8.81 18.28 11.15
N PHE A 106 -8.95 17.51 10.06
CA PHE A 106 -9.73 17.86 8.88
C PHE A 106 -10.83 16.82 8.61
N PRO A 107 -11.85 16.74 9.47
CA PRO A 107 -12.94 15.79 9.26
C PRO A 107 -13.67 16.11 7.95
N VAL A 108 -13.76 15.11 7.08
CA VAL A 108 -14.70 15.13 5.96
C VAL A 108 -16.08 14.83 6.52
N ASN A 109 -16.92 15.87 6.62
CA ASN A 109 -18.34 15.68 6.88
C ASN A 109 -18.92 14.81 5.75
N GLN A 110 -19.46 13.64 6.10
CA GLN A 110 -20.15 12.75 5.16
C GLN A 110 -21.62 13.14 5.01
#